data_AF-A0A8S1T6P0-F1
#
_entry.id   AF-A0A8S1T6P0-F1
#
_cell.length_a   1.000
_cell.length_b   1.000
_cell.length_c   1.000
_cell.angle_alpha   90.00
_cell.angle_beta   90.00
_cell.angle_gamma   90.00
#
_symmetry.space_group_name_H-M   'P 1'
#
loop_
_entity.id
_entity.type
_entity.pdbx_description
1 polymer ?
#
loop_
_entity_poly.entity_id
_entity_poly.type
_entity_poly.pdbx_seq_one_letter_code
_entity_poly.pdbx_strand_id
1 'polypeptide(L)'
;MDNAENIITEIFKNEIQVKRLKKEIQSLTQLNQKEFKITLKTLSPNLQIIVEMPPIDSLNSDKPIIFALYLDNRFPFVFPKVHILSQFTKPTLSDGRDYLENIISGPWSPSILLYEIIKMFPQFLETIKNNQNNKDYLLQLGNYQENQEFDLNIGLQNVDYLQCQQIINGKQFPRTILISESHLLNLEYQNKESILLNYYCMMNLQKIEKVQKNILLNWQMNDGSLIIQTLTSNNLDQIYNIINSYKLGQTQKKFNQDDVTLQKFESIQINELLQQMNFNEIELSKNLNKISLHNLMTSYQKAIEYYSAFSDEDYKQYVIRLQTLLGREDVQTILACPVK
;
A
#
# COMPACT_ATOMS: atom_id res chain seq x y z
N MET A 1 -17.98 -7.04 -30.59
CA MET A 1 -17.99 -7.93 -29.41
C MET A 1 -17.27 -9.24 -29.68
N ASP A 2 -17.28 -9.75 -30.91
CA ASP A 2 -16.57 -10.97 -31.35
C ASP A 2 -15.06 -10.97 -31.05
N ASN A 3 -14.43 -9.79 -30.95
CA ASN A 3 -13.02 -9.68 -30.57
C ASN A 3 -12.77 -10.00 -29.08
N ALA A 4 -13.72 -9.73 -28.17
CA ALA A 4 -13.53 -9.96 -26.74
C ALA A 4 -13.49 -11.46 -26.40
N GLU A 5 -14.23 -12.28 -27.15
CA GLU A 5 -14.33 -13.71 -26.91
C GLU A 5 -13.00 -14.42 -27.22
N ASN A 6 -12.39 -14.06 -28.35
CA ASN A 6 -11.08 -14.57 -28.76
C ASN A 6 -10.00 -14.20 -27.73
N ILE A 7 -10.00 -12.94 -27.28
CA ILE A 7 -9.05 -12.44 -26.26
C ILE A 7 -9.16 -13.22 -24.95
N ILE A 8 -10.39 -13.47 -24.46
CA ILE A 8 -10.60 -14.24 -23.24
C ILE A 8 -10.07 -15.66 -23.40
N THR A 9 -10.36 -16.32 -24.52
CA THR A 9 -9.96 -17.72 -24.74
C THR A 9 -8.46 -17.90 -24.95
N GLU A 10 -7.75 -16.87 -25.43
CA GLU A 10 -6.29 -16.89 -25.54
C GLU A 10 -5.59 -16.84 -24.18
N ILE A 11 -6.15 -16.08 -23.23
CA ILE A 11 -5.56 -15.84 -21.92
C ILE A 11 -6.02 -16.91 -20.90
N PHE A 12 -7.32 -17.23 -20.90
CA PHE A 12 -7.96 -18.08 -19.89
C PHE A 12 -8.25 -19.46 -20.46
N LYS A 13 -7.60 -20.48 -19.87
CA LYS A 13 -7.75 -21.87 -20.32
C LYS A 13 -8.85 -22.64 -19.60
N ASN A 14 -9.29 -22.17 -18.43
CA ASN A 14 -10.33 -22.84 -17.64
C ASN A 14 -11.73 -22.41 -18.11
N GLU A 15 -12.59 -23.37 -18.45
CA GLU A 15 -13.94 -23.08 -18.93
C GLU A 15 -14.81 -22.28 -17.94
N ILE A 16 -14.64 -22.49 -16.63
CA ILE A 16 -15.38 -21.77 -15.59
C ILE A 16 -14.97 -20.30 -15.58
N GLN A 17 -13.67 -20.01 -15.66
CA GLN A 17 -13.14 -18.65 -15.74
C GLN A 17 -13.64 -17.95 -17.01
N VAL A 18 -13.57 -18.64 -18.16
CA VAL A 18 -14.06 -18.13 -19.44
C VAL A 18 -15.56 -17.81 -19.37
N LYS A 19 -16.39 -18.72 -18.85
CA LYS A 19 -17.84 -18.48 -18.69
C LYS A 19 -18.13 -17.31 -17.76
N ARG A 20 -17.39 -17.20 -16.66
CA ARG A 20 -17.50 -16.08 -15.71
C ARG A 20 -17.14 -14.76 -16.39
N LEU A 21 -15.98 -14.67 -17.02
CA LEU A 21 -15.50 -13.47 -17.70
C LEU A 21 -16.44 -13.00 -18.82
N LYS A 22 -16.98 -13.92 -19.62
CA LYS A 22 -17.99 -13.58 -20.64
C LYS A 22 -19.20 -12.89 -20.03
N LYS A 23 -19.72 -13.43 -18.91
CA LYS A 23 -20.84 -12.81 -18.19
C LYS A 23 -20.48 -11.44 -17.61
N GLU A 24 -19.28 -11.29 -17.07
CA GLU A 24 -18.84 -10.02 -16.50
C GLU A 24 -18.62 -8.96 -17.58
N ILE A 25 -17.95 -9.28 -18.69
CA ILE A 25 -17.77 -8.34 -19.80
C ILE A 25 -19.11 -7.94 -20.42
N GLN A 26 -20.07 -8.88 -20.49
CA GLN A 26 -21.43 -8.54 -20.90
C GLN A 26 -22.10 -7.59 -19.90
N SER A 27 -21.97 -7.81 -18.59
CA SER A 27 -22.56 -6.91 -17.59
C SER A 27 -21.90 -5.52 -17.57
N LEU A 28 -20.63 -5.39 -17.99
CA LEU A 28 -20.00 -4.09 -18.19
C LEU A 28 -20.74 -3.21 -19.22
N THR A 29 -21.41 -3.81 -20.21
CA THR A 29 -22.22 -3.04 -21.18
C THR A 29 -23.47 -2.41 -20.59
N GLN A 30 -23.88 -2.84 -19.39
CA GLN A 30 -25.01 -2.28 -18.66
C GLN A 30 -24.64 -0.98 -17.93
N LEU A 31 -23.36 -0.64 -17.85
CA LEU A 31 -22.91 0.62 -17.28
C LEU A 31 -23.32 1.79 -18.17
N ASN A 32 -23.64 2.93 -17.56
CA ASN A 32 -24.04 4.12 -18.28
C ASN A 32 -22.90 4.61 -19.18
N GLN A 33 -23.07 4.50 -20.50
CA GLN A 33 -22.06 4.88 -21.49
C GLN A 33 -21.70 6.37 -21.46
N LYS A 34 -22.54 7.22 -20.85
CA LYS A 34 -22.22 8.64 -20.61
C LYS A 34 -21.24 8.83 -19.46
N GLU A 35 -21.22 7.92 -18.50
CA GLU A 35 -20.36 7.97 -17.31
C GLU A 35 -19.09 7.13 -17.48
N PHE A 36 -19.17 6.04 -18.22
CA PHE A 36 -18.07 5.10 -18.39
C PHE A 36 -17.92 4.70 -19.85
N LYS A 37 -16.72 4.95 -20.40
CA LYS A 37 -16.30 4.38 -21.68
C LYS A 37 -15.31 3.26 -21.41
N ILE A 38 -15.68 2.04 -21.81
CA ILE A 38 -14.95 0.82 -21.50
C ILE A 38 -14.26 0.29 -22.76
N THR A 39 -12.96 0.05 -22.67
CA THR A 39 -12.15 -0.54 -23.75
C THR A 39 -11.41 -1.77 -23.23
N LEU A 40 -11.45 -2.86 -24.00
CA LEU A 40 -10.72 -4.08 -23.69
C LEU A 40 -9.42 -4.14 -24.50
N LYS A 41 -8.33 -4.52 -23.84
CA LYS A 41 -7.02 -4.72 -24.46
C LYS A 41 -6.41 -6.03 -23.98
N THR A 42 -5.79 -6.75 -24.91
CA THR A 42 -4.96 -7.91 -24.59
C THR A 42 -3.59 -7.43 -24.16
N LEU A 43 -3.14 -7.86 -22.99
CA LEU A 43 -1.78 -7.64 -22.53
C LEU A 43 -1.23 -8.96 -22.01
N SER A 44 -0.95 -9.91 -22.91
CA SER A 44 -0.58 -11.29 -22.55
C SER A 44 0.50 -11.31 -21.46
N PRO A 45 0.25 -11.96 -20.29
CA PRO A 45 -0.80 -12.95 -19.99
C PRO A 45 -2.08 -12.40 -19.32
N ASN A 46 -2.34 -11.10 -19.38
CA ASN A 46 -3.45 -10.41 -18.70
C ASN A 46 -4.50 -9.86 -19.68
N LEU A 47 -5.74 -9.79 -19.22
CA LEU A 47 -6.79 -8.99 -19.84
C LEU A 47 -6.83 -7.63 -19.16
N GLN A 48 -6.67 -6.57 -19.93
CA GLN A 48 -6.75 -5.19 -19.46
C GLN A 48 -8.11 -4.60 -19.82
N ILE A 49 -8.80 -4.05 -18.81
CA ILE A 49 -10.05 -3.30 -18.97
C ILE A 49 -9.76 -1.85 -18.65
N ILE A 50 -9.77 -0.99 -19.67
CA ILE A 50 -9.62 0.45 -19.53
C ILE A 50 -11.00 1.07 -19.31
N VAL A 51 -11.12 1.87 -18.25
CA VAL A 51 -12.33 2.59 -17.91
C VAL A 51 -12.02 4.08 -17.93
N GLU A 52 -12.58 4.76 -18.91
CA GLU A 52 -12.51 6.22 -19.05
C GLU A 52 -13.77 6.84 -18.46
N MET A 53 -13.58 7.75 -17.51
CA MET A 53 -14.63 8.56 -16.89
C MET A 53 -14.51 10.01 -17.36
N PRO A 54 -15.62 10.77 -17.40
CA PRO A 54 -15.56 12.20 -17.67
C PRO A 54 -14.68 12.92 -16.64
N PRO A 55 -14.13 14.10 -16.98
CA PRO A 55 -13.43 14.94 -16.01
C PRO A 55 -14.32 15.23 -14.80
N ILE A 56 -13.69 15.32 -13.64
CA ILE A 56 -14.34 15.78 -12.42
C ILE A 56 -13.85 17.19 -12.14
N ASP A 57 -14.78 18.14 -12.17
CA ASP A 57 -14.51 19.53 -11.79
C ASP A 57 -13.78 19.58 -10.45
N SER A 58 -12.75 20.43 -10.37
CA SER A 58 -11.79 20.57 -9.25
C SER A 58 -10.72 19.49 -9.07
N LEU A 59 -10.85 18.31 -9.69
CA LEU A 59 -9.77 17.30 -9.68
C LEU A 59 -8.89 17.41 -10.93
N ASN A 60 -9.50 17.46 -12.11
CA ASN A 60 -8.75 17.47 -13.35
C ASN A 60 -9.41 18.34 -14.44
N SER A 61 -8.64 19.28 -14.97
CA SER A 61 -9.12 20.20 -16.00
C SER A 61 -9.29 19.47 -17.34
N ASP A 62 -10.54 19.25 -17.75
CA ASP A 62 -11.00 18.84 -19.08
C ASP A 62 -10.43 17.53 -19.67
N LYS A 63 -9.68 16.75 -18.88
CA LYS A 63 -9.15 15.44 -19.30
C LYS A 63 -9.98 14.31 -18.71
N PRO A 64 -10.15 13.17 -19.39
CA PRO A 64 -10.80 12.02 -18.78
C PRO A 64 -9.95 11.45 -17.64
N ILE A 65 -10.62 10.91 -16.63
CA ILE A 65 -9.98 10.09 -15.59
C ILE A 65 -9.97 8.65 -16.07
N ILE A 66 -8.80 8.04 -16.08
CA ILE A 66 -8.58 6.72 -16.67
C ILE A 66 -8.15 5.76 -15.56
N PHE A 67 -8.92 4.68 -15.41
CA PHE A 67 -8.56 3.51 -14.62
C PHE A 67 -8.22 2.35 -15.54
N ALA A 68 -7.41 1.42 -15.04
CA ALA A 68 -7.20 0.13 -15.67
C ALA A 68 -7.37 -1.00 -14.66
N LEU A 69 -8.17 -1.99 -15.02
CA LEU A 69 -8.30 -3.24 -14.29
C LEU A 69 -7.51 -4.33 -15.02
N TYR A 70 -6.71 -5.10 -14.30
CA TYR A 70 -5.93 -6.21 -14.82
C TYR A 70 -6.45 -7.53 -14.28
N LEU A 71 -6.80 -8.41 -15.20
CA LEU A 71 -7.23 -9.77 -14.89
C LEU A 71 -6.14 -10.72 -15.37
N ASP A 72 -5.44 -11.34 -14.43
CA ASP A 72 -4.53 -12.43 -14.76
C ASP A 72 -5.30 -13.74 -14.97
N ASN A 73 -4.61 -14.79 -15.41
CA ASN A 73 -5.18 -16.11 -15.64
C ASN A 73 -5.73 -16.82 -14.38
N ARG A 74 -5.60 -16.23 -13.18
CA ARG A 74 -6.12 -16.75 -11.90
C ARG A 74 -7.44 -16.10 -11.51
N PHE A 75 -7.83 -14.98 -12.11
CA PHE A 75 -9.17 -14.39 -11.94
C PHE A 75 -10.28 -15.41 -12.26
N PRO A 76 -11.39 -15.49 -11.49
CA PRO A 76 -11.81 -14.62 -10.38
C PRO A 76 -11.33 -15.06 -8.99
N PHE A 77 -10.49 -16.10 -8.90
CA PHE A 77 -10.02 -16.62 -7.61
C PHE A 77 -8.97 -15.71 -6.96
N VAL A 78 -8.27 -14.93 -7.79
CA VAL A 78 -7.42 -13.81 -7.38
C VAL A 78 -8.11 -12.51 -7.80
N PHE A 79 -7.92 -11.47 -6.99
CA PHE A 79 -8.50 -10.16 -7.21
C PHE A 79 -7.93 -9.48 -8.46
N PRO A 80 -8.72 -8.62 -9.12
CA PRO A 80 -8.20 -7.79 -10.20
C PRO A 80 -7.34 -6.67 -9.64
N LYS A 81 -6.20 -6.36 -10.27
CA LYS A 81 -5.45 -5.15 -9.89
C LYS A 81 -6.14 -3.92 -10.48
N VAL A 82 -6.29 -2.86 -9.69
CA VAL A 82 -6.92 -1.61 -10.15
C VAL A 82 -5.91 -0.46 -10.06
N HIS A 83 -5.48 0.03 -11.21
CA HIS A 83 -4.53 1.14 -11.29
C HIS A 83 -5.22 2.41 -11.79
N ILE A 84 -4.75 3.56 -11.31
CA ILE A 84 -5.11 4.88 -11.84
C ILE A 84 -4.03 5.27 -12.85
N LEU A 85 -4.43 5.64 -14.07
CA LEU A 85 -3.50 6.06 -15.12
C LEU A 85 -3.48 7.58 -15.30
N SER A 86 -4.52 8.28 -14.85
CA SER A 86 -4.60 9.74 -14.92
C SER A 86 -3.85 10.40 -13.78
N GLN A 87 -3.24 11.54 -14.08
CA GLN A 87 -2.47 12.33 -13.12
C GLN A 87 -3.26 13.59 -12.76
N PHE A 88 -3.76 13.63 -11.53
CA PHE A 88 -4.61 14.72 -11.05
C PHE A 88 -4.40 15.06 -9.57
N THR A 89 -3.40 14.45 -8.92
CA THR A 89 -3.02 14.71 -7.53
C THR A 89 -1.51 14.91 -7.41
N LYS A 90 -1.09 15.51 -6.30
CA LYS A 90 0.32 15.57 -5.88
C LYS A 90 0.40 15.18 -4.39
N PRO A 91 0.99 14.02 -4.04
CA PRO A 91 1.69 13.06 -4.90
C PRO A 91 0.77 12.37 -5.90
N THR A 92 1.34 11.97 -7.05
CA THR A 92 0.60 11.26 -8.10
C THR A 92 0.05 9.92 -7.60
N LEU A 93 -1.20 9.60 -7.96
CA LEU A 93 -1.77 8.25 -7.81
C LEU A 93 -1.50 7.35 -9.04
N SER A 94 -0.89 7.91 -10.08
CA SER A 94 -0.43 7.15 -11.25
C SER A 94 1.03 6.73 -11.04
N ASP A 95 1.26 5.84 -10.06
CA ASP A 95 2.57 5.29 -9.71
C ASP A 95 2.58 3.74 -9.64
N GLY A 96 1.50 3.09 -10.06
CA GLY A 96 1.40 1.63 -10.17
C GLY A 96 0.97 0.92 -8.89
N ARG A 97 0.50 1.65 -7.88
CA ARG A 97 -0.19 1.06 -6.73
C ARG A 97 -1.50 0.39 -7.16
N ASP A 98 -1.86 -0.69 -6.46
CA ASP A 98 -3.17 -1.29 -6.56
C ASP A 98 -4.14 -0.62 -5.59
N TYR A 99 -5.22 -0.05 -6.12
CA TYR A 99 -6.24 0.69 -5.36
C TYR A 99 -7.50 -0.11 -5.08
N LEU A 100 -7.55 -1.40 -5.43
CA LEU A 100 -8.77 -2.19 -5.30
C LEU A 100 -9.37 -2.10 -3.89
N GLU A 101 -8.58 -2.36 -2.85
CA GLU A 101 -9.05 -2.37 -1.46
C GLU A 101 -9.59 -1.00 -1.03
N ASN A 102 -8.97 0.09 -1.50
CA ASN A 102 -9.45 1.44 -1.22
C ASN A 102 -10.79 1.71 -1.93
N ILE A 103 -10.99 1.14 -3.11
CA ILE A 103 -12.21 1.32 -3.91
C ILE A 103 -13.36 0.50 -3.35
N ILE A 104 -13.16 -0.78 -3.04
CA ILE A 104 -14.22 -1.65 -2.50
C ILE A 104 -14.43 -1.49 -0.99
N SER A 105 -13.49 -0.85 -0.29
CA SER A 105 -13.53 -0.60 1.16
C SER A 105 -13.74 -1.88 1.99
N GLY A 106 -13.10 -2.99 1.57
CA GLY A 106 -13.27 -4.30 2.19
C GLY A 106 -12.38 -5.37 1.56
N PRO A 107 -12.39 -6.61 2.10
CA PRO A 107 -11.62 -7.71 1.55
C PRO A 107 -12.19 -8.15 0.20
N TRP A 108 -11.31 -8.60 -0.70
CA TRP A 108 -11.73 -9.21 -1.96
C TRP A 108 -12.55 -10.49 -1.72
N SER A 109 -13.59 -10.67 -2.53
CA SER A 109 -14.32 -11.93 -2.67
C SER A 109 -14.57 -12.21 -4.15
N PRO A 110 -14.40 -13.46 -4.63
CA PRO A 110 -14.76 -13.86 -6.00
C PRO A 110 -16.24 -13.60 -6.38
N SER A 111 -17.10 -13.32 -5.40
CA SER A 111 -18.49 -12.92 -5.64
C SER A 111 -18.63 -11.50 -6.20
N ILE A 112 -17.66 -10.61 -5.91
CA ILE A 112 -17.65 -9.22 -6.36
C ILE A 112 -17.50 -9.19 -7.89
N LEU A 113 -18.34 -8.41 -8.55
CA LEU A 113 -18.39 -8.30 -10.01
C LEU A 113 -17.63 -7.05 -10.49
N LEU A 114 -17.04 -7.10 -11.68
CA LEU A 114 -16.27 -6.01 -12.27
C LEU A 114 -17.09 -4.72 -12.43
N TYR A 115 -18.38 -4.84 -12.77
CA TYR A 115 -19.24 -3.66 -12.86
C TYR A 115 -19.47 -3.01 -11.49
N GLU A 116 -19.43 -3.79 -10.39
CA GLU A 116 -19.61 -3.27 -9.03
C GLU A 116 -18.39 -2.44 -8.63
N ILE A 117 -17.18 -2.95 -8.92
CA ILE A 117 -15.93 -2.21 -8.74
C ILE A 117 -15.98 -0.88 -9.50
N ILE A 118 -16.37 -0.90 -10.78
CA ILE A 118 -16.43 0.31 -11.62
C ILE A 118 -17.46 1.32 -11.10
N LYS A 119 -18.60 0.86 -10.61
CA LYS A 119 -19.62 1.72 -9.98
C LYS A 119 -19.12 2.45 -8.74
N MET A 120 -18.08 1.95 -8.08
CA MET A 120 -17.49 2.57 -6.89
C MET A 120 -16.44 3.65 -7.23
N PHE A 121 -15.97 3.73 -8.49
CA PHE A 121 -14.97 4.73 -8.89
C PHE A 121 -15.39 6.18 -8.61
N PRO A 122 -16.63 6.62 -8.91
CA PRO A 122 -17.06 7.99 -8.60
C PRO A 122 -16.97 8.31 -7.10
N GLN A 123 -17.40 7.41 -6.24
CA GLN A 123 -17.35 7.59 -4.79
C GLN A 123 -15.91 7.65 -4.28
N PHE A 124 -15.05 6.78 -4.80
CA PHE A 124 -13.62 6.80 -4.48
C PHE A 124 -13.00 8.14 -4.90
N LEU A 125 -13.28 8.63 -6.12
CA LEU A 125 -12.78 9.92 -6.60
C LEU A 125 -13.29 11.12 -5.81
N GLU A 126 -14.55 11.12 -5.34
CA GLU A 126 -15.03 12.17 -4.43
C GLU A 126 -14.26 12.16 -3.11
N THR A 127 -13.86 10.99 -2.62
CA THR A 127 -12.97 10.89 -1.44
C THR A 127 -11.59 11.46 -1.73
N ILE A 128 -11.04 11.20 -2.91
CA ILE A 128 -9.76 11.80 -3.35
C ILE A 128 -9.88 13.32 -3.45
N LYS A 129 -10.95 13.84 -4.05
CA LYS A 129 -11.22 15.27 -4.18
C LYS A 129 -11.26 15.98 -2.84
N ASN A 130 -11.92 15.39 -1.85
CA ASN A 130 -12.00 15.93 -0.50
C ASN A 130 -10.62 15.95 0.21
N ASN A 131 -9.70 15.09 -0.21
CA ASN A 131 -8.37 14.94 0.38
C ASN A 131 -7.22 15.31 -0.57
N GLN A 132 -7.49 16.01 -1.67
CA GLN A 132 -6.49 16.24 -2.73
C GLN A 132 -5.27 17.03 -2.25
N ASN A 133 -5.45 17.84 -1.19
CA ASN A 133 -4.38 18.62 -0.55
C ASN A 133 -3.77 17.91 0.67
N ASN A 134 -4.34 16.77 1.08
CA ASN A 134 -3.83 15.98 2.20
C ASN A 134 -2.82 14.95 1.68
N LYS A 135 -1.55 15.36 1.66
CA LYS A 135 -0.45 14.52 1.18
C LYS A 135 -0.35 13.19 1.94
N ASP A 136 -0.47 13.21 3.26
CA ASP A 136 -0.31 12.01 4.09
C ASP A 136 -1.40 10.99 3.77
N TYR A 137 -2.63 11.45 3.57
CA TYR A 137 -3.73 10.60 3.10
C TYR A 137 -3.42 9.98 1.73
N LEU A 138 -2.99 10.79 0.75
CA LEU A 138 -2.70 10.30 -0.60
C LEU A 138 -1.54 9.29 -0.65
N LEU A 139 -0.58 9.38 0.27
CA LEU A 139 0.53 8.43 0.41
C LEU A 139 0.08 7.08 0.99
N GLN A 140 -0.94 7.07 1.84
CA GLN A 140 -1.48 5.85 2.46
C GLN A 140 -2.43 5.06 1.54
N LEU A 141 -2.85 5.65 0.43
CA LEU A 141 -3.70 4.97 -0.54
C LEU A 141 -2.92 3.98 -1.39
N GLY A 142 -3.57 2.88 -1.74
CA GLY A 142 -3.04 1.87 -2.62
C GLY A 142 -1.91 1.06 -2.00
N ASN A 143 -1.77 -0.18 -2.44
CA ASN A 143 -0.77 -1.10 -1.91
C ASN A 143 0.13 -1.63 -3.04
N TYR A 144 1.37 -1.96 -2.67
CA TYR A 144 2.26 -2.78 -3.49
C TYR A 144 2.39 -4.15 -2.85
N GLN A 145 2.56 -5.18 -3.68
CA GLN A 145 2.81 -6.54 -3.21
C GLN A 145 4.23 -6.96 -3.56
N GLU A 146 5.01 -7.31 -2.53
CA GLU A 146 6.34 -7.88 -2.72
C GLU A 146 6.26 -9.25 -3.41
N ASN A 147 7.28 -9.56 -4.20
CA ASN A 147 7.39 -10.75 -5.04
C ASN A 147 6.29 -10.88 -6.11
N GLN A 148 5.58 -9.79 -6.38
CA GLN A 148 4.60 -9.75 -7.46
C GLN A 148 5.25 -9.28 -8.77
N GLU A 149 4.80 -9.85 -9.88
CA GLU A 149 5.05 -9.30 -11.20
C GLU A 149 4.48 -7.88 -11.29
N PHE A 150 5.35 -6.96 -11.70
CA PHE A 150 5.08 -5.54 -11.84
C PHE A 150 5.24 -5.15 -13.31
N ASP A 151 4.16 -4.67 -13.91
CA ASP A 151 4.17 -4.28 -15.31
C ASP A 151 4.70 -2.84 -15.46
N LEU A 152 5.90 -2.72 -16.02
CA LEU A 152 6.56 -1.43 -16.24
C LEU A 152 5.90 -0.58 -17.33
N ASN A 153 5.00 -1.12 -18.14
CA ASN A 153 4.44 -0.41 -19.30
C ASN A 153 3.23 0.48 -18.97
N ILE A 154 2.81 0.55 -17.70
CA ILE A 154 1.44 0.96 -17.36
C ILE A 154 1.38 1.96 -16.24
N GLY A 155 0.73 3.11 -16.47
CA GLY A 155 0.33 4.02 -15.38
C GLY A 155 1.50 4.70 -14.69
N LEU A 156 2.63 4.78 -15.39
CA LEU A 156 3.92 5.24 -14.86
C LEU A 156 4.44 6.43 -15.67
N GLN A 157 3.53 7.27 -16.15
CA GLN A 157 3.87 8.35 -17.08
C GLN A 157 4.69 9.49 -16.44
N ASN A 158 4.90 9.50 -15.11
CA ASN A 158 5.77 10.44 -14.37
C ASN A 158 6.57 9.72 -13.29
N VAL A 159 7.20 8.60 -13.62
CA VAL A 159 8.15 7.96 -12.72
C VAL A 159 9.48 7.78 -13.44
N ASP A 160 10.56 7.87 -12.69
CA ASP A 160 11.90 7.72 -13.23
C ASP A 160 12.36 6.27 -13.12
N TYR A 161 12.81 5.70 -14.24
CA TYR A 161 13.32 4.33 -14.32
C TYR A 161 14.82 4.33 -14.51
N LEU A 162 15.54 3.71 -13.58
CA LEU A 162 16.99 3.73 -13.59
C LEU A 162 17.53 2.33 -13.32
N GLN A 163 18.47 1.90 -14.15
CA GLN A 163 19.22 0.66 -13.91
C GLN A 163 20.36 0.95 -12.94
N CYS A 164 20.50 0.11 -11.93
CA CYS A 164 21.56 0.19 -10.94
C CYS A 164 21.98 -1.20 -10.47
N GLN A 165 22.93 -1.26 -9.55
CA GLN A 165 23.21 -2.45 -8.78
C GLN A 165 23.04 -2.13 -7.30
N GLN A 166 22.37 -3.01 -6.57
CA GLN A 166 22.25 -2.92 -5.12
C GLN A 166 23.37 -3.74 -4.48
N ILE A 167 24.04 -3.16 -3.49
CA ILE A 167 25.08 -3.85 -2.72
C ILE A 167 24.45 -4.46 -1.48
N ILE A 168 24.46 -5.79 -1.38
CA ILE A 168 23.95 -6.55 -0.23
C ILE A 168 25.06 -7.48 0.25
N ASN A 169 25.49 -7.33 1.51
CA ASN A 169 26.58 -8.12 2.11
C ASN A 169 27.85 -8.13 1.23
N GLY A 170 28.19 -6.98 0.64
CA GLY A 170 29.36 -6.82 -0.25
C GLY A 170 29.21 -7.36 -1.67
N LYS A 171 28.09 -8.03 -2.00
CA LYS A 171 27.80 -8.52 -3.36
C LYS A 171 26.92 -7.54 -4.10
N GLN A 172 27.15 -7.40 -5.41
CA GLN A 172 26.38 -6.54 -6.29
C GLN A 172 25.29 -7.34 -7.01
N PHE A 173 24.06 -6.84 -6.95
CA PHE A 173 22.91 -7.43 -7.63
C PHE A 173 22.32 -6.43 -8.61
N PRO A 174 22.10 -6.79 -9.89
CA PRO A 174 21.45 -5.89 -10.83
C PRO A 174 20.01 -5.61 -10.41
N ARG A 175 19.61 -4.35 -10.43
CA ARG A 175 18.29 -3.88 -10.03
C ARG A 175 17.80 -2.79 -10.97
N THR A 176 16.48 -2.73 -11.12
CA THR A 176 15.79 -1.59 -11.74
C THR A 176 15.08 -0.84 -10.62
N ILE A 177 15.38 0.43 -10.43
CA ILE A 177 14.63 1.27 -9.49
C ILE A 177 13.62 2.12 -10.25
N LEU A 178 12.43 2.23 -9.66
CA LEU A 178 11.37 3.12 -10.10
C LEU A 178 11.16 4.15 -9.01
N ILE A 179 11.25 5.42 -9.37
CA ILE A 179 11.23 6.53 -8.42
C ILE A 179 10.05 7.45 -8.75
N SER A 180 9.14 7.61 -7.80
CA SER A 180 8.03 8.56 -7.87
C SER A 180 8.09 9.55 -6.69
N GLU A 181 7.19 10.54 -6.68
CA GLU A 181 7.02 11.47 -5.55
C GLU A 181 6.63 10.76 -4.24
N SER A 182 6.04 9.56 -4.35
CA SER A 182 5.48 8.81 -3.22
C SER A 182 6.43 7.69 -2.76
N HIS A 183 7.02 6.94 -3.68
CA HIS A 183 7.72 5.70 -3.39
C HIS A 183 8.97 5.49 -4.24
N LEU A 184 9.91 4.72 -3.71
CA LEU A 184 10.98 4.07 -4.45
C LEU A 184 10.68 2.57 -4.51
N LEU A 185 10.53 2.02 -5.71
CA LEU A 185 10.33 0.59 -5.93
C LEU A 185 11.64 -0.03 -6.42
N ASN A 186 11.98 -1.20 -5.88
CA ASN A 186 13.17 -1.95 -6.23
C ASN A 186 12.77 -3.24 -6.92
N LEU A 187 13.09 -3.33 -8.21
CA LEU A 187 12.66 -4.40 -9.08
C LEU A 187 13.86 -5.24 -9.50
N GLU A 188 13.60 -6.53 -9.69
CA GLU A 188 14.53 -7.46 -10.33
C GLU A 188 13.91 -8.00 -11.61
N TYR A 189 14.72 -8.08 -12.66
CA TYR A 189 14.28 -8.66 -13.92
C TYR A 189 14.58 -10.16 -13.91
N GLN A 190 13.53 -10.98 -13.83
CA GLN A 190 13.62 -12.44 -13.88
C GLN A 190 12.64 -12.99 -14.91
N ASN A 191 13.05 -13.99 -15.70
CA ASN A 191 12.15 -14.67 -16.66
C ASN A 191 11.39 -13.77 -17.66
N LYS A 192 11.97 -12.62 -18.03
CA LYS A 192 11.35 -11.57 -18.86
C LYS A 192 10.27 -10.73 -18.17
N GLU A 193 10.15 -10.85 -16.86
CA GLU A 193 9.21 -10.13 -16.03
C GLU A 193 9.97 -9.29 -15.01
N SER A 194 9.40 -8.14 -14.63
CA SER A 194 9.92 -7.33 -13.54
C SER A 194 9.20 -7.71 -12.26
N ILE A 195 9.96 -8.23 -11.29
CA ILE A 195 9.43 -8.64 -9.98
C ILE A 195 9.76 -7.57 -8.97
N LEU A 196 8.75 -7.08 -8.24
CA LEU A 196 8.95 -6.13 -7.15
C LEU A 196 9.55 -6.85 -5.95
N LEU A 197 10.77 -6.49 -5.53
CA LEU A 197 11.41 -7.09 -4.37
C LEU A 197 11.04 -6.39 -3.07
N ASN A 198 11.13 -5.06 -3.09
CA ASN A 198 10.75 -4.21 -1.97
C ASN A 198 10.42 -2.81 -2.47
N TYR A 199 9.78 -2.04 -1.60
CA TYR A 199 9.45 -0.65 -1.84
C TYR A 199 9.61 0.15 -0.56
N TYR A 200 9.90 1.44 -0.72
CA TYR A 200 10.04 2.37 0.40
C TYR A 200 9.27 3.65 0.11
N CYS A 201 8.50 4.12 1.09
CA CYS A 201 7.84 5.42 0.97
C CYS A 201 8.88 6.54 1.08
N MET A 202 8.80 7.54 0.20
CA MET A 202 9.73 8.67 0.19
C MET A 202 9.71 9.47 1.50
N MET A 203 8.58 9.46 2.21
CA MET A 203 8.47 10.11 3.53
C MET A 203 9.40 9.49 4.58
N ASN A 204 9.77 8.22 4.39
CA ASN A 204 10.62 7.46 5.31
C ASN A 204 12.12 7.69 5.00
N LEU A 205 12.47 8.44 3.96
CA LEU A 205 13.85 8.70 3.58
C LEU A 205 14.49 9.79 4.46
N GLN A 206 15.22 9.38 5.49
CA GLN A 206 15.88 10.32 6.40
C GLN A 206 17.09 11.00 5.77
N LYS A 207 17.93 10.26 5.04
CA LYS A 207 19.20 10.75 4.51
C LYS A 207 19.55 10.12 3.17
N ILE A 208 20.16 10.92 2.31
CA ILE A 208 20.78 10.45 1.08
C ILE A 208 22.22 10.97 1.05
N GLU A 209 23.19 10.07 0.89
CA GLU A 209 24.61 10.40 0.85
C GLU A 209 25.25 9.81 -0.40
N LYS A 210 26.10 10.59 -1.06
CA LYS A 210 26.94 10.09 -2.15
C LYS A 210 28.34 9.80 -1.60
N VAL A 211 28.74 8.53 -1.63
CA VAL A 211 30.05 8.07 -1.16
C VAL A 211 30.79 7.41 -2.32
N GLN A 212 31.78 8.10 -2.87
CA GLN A 212 32.55 7.65 -4.04
C GLN A 212 31.64 7.30 -5.23
N LYS A 213 31.53 6.01 -5.58
CA LYS A 213 30.70 5.46 -6.66
C LYS A 213 29.38 4.86 -6.15
N ASN A 214 29.00 5.15 -4.91
CA ASN A 214 27.78 4.62 -4.29
C ASN A 214 26.88 5.75 -3.80
N ILE A 215 25.58 5.47 -3.74
CA ILE A 215 24.58 6.23 -3.00
C ILE A 215 24.12 5.39 -1.81
N LEU A 216 24.10 6.00 -0.64
CA LEU A 216 23.51 5.44 0.57
C LEU A 216 22.16 6.11 0.81
N LEU A 217 21.11 5.30 0.90
CA LEU A 217 19.76 5.73 1.25
C LEU A 217 19.45 5.18 2.64
N ASN A 218 19.21 6.08 3.58
CA ASN A 218 18.88 5.73 4.96
C ASN A 218 17.38 5.91 5.17
N TRP A 219 16.69 4.81 5.33
CA TRP A 219 15.25 4.74 5.53
C TRP A 219 14.94 4.50 7.01
N GLN A 220 13.94 5.21 7.53
CA GLN A 220 13.34 4.91 8.83
C GLN A 220 11.98 4.28 8.60
N MET A 221 11.85 3.02 8.99
CA MET A 221 10.60 2.28 8.85
C MET A 221 9.62 2.68 9.97
N ASN A 222 8.35 2.30 9.81
CA ASN A 222 7.28 2.65 10.75
C ASN A 222 7.50 2.05 12.16
N ASP A 223 8.27 0.97 12.25
CA ASP A 223 8.69 0.32 13.51
C ASP A 223 9.93 1.01 14.15
N GLY A 224 10.42 2.10 13.56
CA GLY A 224 11.61 2.82 14.01
C GLY A 224 12.93 2.21 13.53
N SER A 225 12.90 1.05 12.86
CA SER A 225 14.11 0.42 12.34
C SER A 225 14.76 1.25 11.24
N LEU A 226 16.08 1.20 11.17
CA LEU A 226 16.87 1.89 10.16
C LEU A 226 17.36 0.90 9.11
N ILE A 227 16.99 1.14 7.85
CA ILE A 227 17.45 0.37 6.71
C ILE A 227 18.40 1.22 5.89
N ILE A 228 19.60 0.71 5.65
CA ILE A 228 20.60 1.34 4.79
C ILE A 228 20.63 0.59 3.47
N GLN A 229 20.17 1.24 2.40
CA GLN A 229 20.25 0.72 1.05
C GLN A 229 21.44 1.35 0.33
N THR A 230 22.33 0.51 -0.20
CA THR A 230 23.50 0.94 -0.96
C THR A 230 23.29 0.66 -2.45
N LEU A 231 23.33 1.70 -3.27
CA LEU A 231 23.16 1.63 -4.73
C LEU A 231 24.43 2.07 -5.43
N THR A 232 24.79 1.39 -6.52
CA THR A 232 25.84 1.81 -7.47
C THR A 232 25.26 1.87 -8.88
N SER A 233 25.70 2.83 -9.69
CA SER A 233 25.25 2.97 -11.08
C SER A 233 26.26 3.81 -11.88
N ASN A 234 26.17 3.76 -13.20
CA ASN A 234 26.86 4.73 -14.06
C ASN A 234 26.18 6.10 -14.04
N ASN A 235 24.89 6.16 -13.64
CA ASN A 235 24.06 7.37 -13.63
C ASN A 235 23.77 7.85 -12.19
N LEU A 236 24.74 7.76 -11.28
CA LEU A 236 24.54 8.11 -9.87
C LEU A 236 24.05 9.53 -9.67
N ASP A 237 24.59 10.50 -10.41
CA ASP A 237 24.17 11.90 -10.28
C ASP A 237 22.70 12.09 -10.65
N GLN A 238 22.22 11.37 -11.66
CA GLN A 238 20.81 11.38 -12.04
C GLN A 238 19.94 10.78 -10.92
N ILE A 239 20.30 9.59 -10.41
CA ILE A 239 19.57 8.94 -9.30
C ILE A 239 19.52 9.86 -8.08
N TYR A 240 20.67 10.41 -7.68
CA TYR A 240 20.78 11.29 -6.53
C TYR A 240 19.91 12.53 -6.67
N ASN A 241 19.98 13.21 -7.81
CA ASN A 241 19.23 14.44 -8.06
C ASN A 241 17.72 14.20 -8.07
N ILE A 242 17.27 13.10 -8.67
CA ILE A 242 15.84 12.74 -8.71
C ILE A 242 15.33 12.50 -7.29
N ILE A 243 15.97 11.61 -6.53
CA ILE A 243 15.56 11.29 -5.14
C ILE A 243 15.60 12.56 -4.28
N ASN A 244 16.64 13.38 -4.40
CA ASN A 244 16.77 14.60 -3.63
C ASN A 244 15.71 15.64 -4.00
N SER A 245 15.33 15.73 -5.28
CA SER A 245 14.27 16.64 -5.73
C SER A 245 12.90 16.26 -5.12
N TYR A 246 12.56 14.97 -5.12
CA TYR A 246 11.34 14.48 -4.48
C TYR A 246 11.37 14.64 -2.97
N LYS A 247 12.53 14.45 -2.32
CA LYS A 247 12.73 14.68 -0.89
C LYS A 247 12.58 16.16 -0.50
N LEU A 248 13.22 17.07 -1.23
CA LEU A 248 13.17 18.51 -0.96
C LEU A 248 11.78 19.08 -1.22
N GLY A 249 11.05 18.57 -2.22
CA GLY A 249 9.63 18.85 -2.42
C GLY A 249 8.72 18.43 -1.25
N GLN A 250 9.23 17.68 -0.27
CA GLN A 250 8.51 17.32 0.96
C GLN A 250 8.80 18.26 2.15
N THR A 251 9.76 19.17 2.04
CA THR A 251 10.20 20.00 3.19
C THR A 251 9.29 21.20 3.47
N GLN A 252 8.16 20.94 4.13
CA GLN A 252 7.45 21.92 4.98
C GLN A 252 7.27 21.43 6.43
N LYS A 253 8.27 20.73 6.98
CA LYS A 253 8.51 20.73 8.43
C LYS A 253 10.01 20.84 8.67
N LYS A 254 10.49 22.06 8.92
CA LYS A 254 11.76 22.27 9.61
C LYS A 254 11.59 21.74 11.02
N PHE A 255 12.04 20.51 11.27
CA PHE A 255 12.35 20.11 12.63
C PHE A 255 13.69 20.77 12.98
N ASN A 256 13.66 21.66 13.97
CA ASN A 256 14.88 22.21 14.56
C ASN A 256 15.69 21.04 15.11
N GLN A 257 16.97 20.99 14.73
CA GLN A 257 17.91 19.94 15.14
C GLN A 257 18.22 19.95 16.66
N ASP A 258 17.65 20.89 17.42
CA ASP A 258 17.89 21.06 18.85
C ASP A 258 16.87 20.32 19.77
N ASP A 259 15.81 19.74 19.22
CA ASP A 259 14.78 19.05 20.03
C ASP A 259 15.02 17.54 20.21
N VAL A 260 16.06 16.97 19.61
CA VAL A 260 16.34 15.52 19.66
C VAL A 260 17.25 15.18 20.83
N THR A 261 16.74 15.35 22.04
CA THR A 261 17.22 14.51 23.16
C THR A 261 16.44 13.20 23.10
N LEU A 262 17.15 12.12 22.77
CA LEU A 262 16.69 10.74 22.58
C LEU A 262 15.73 10.22 23.67
N GLN A 263 15.70 10.83 24.86
CA GLN A 263 14.78 10.45 25.94
C GLN A 263 13.33 10.93 25.75
N LYS A 264 13.06 11.96 24.92
CA LYS A 264 11.69 12.48 24.73
C LYS A 264 10.85 11.63 23.78
N PHE A 265 11.41 11.14 22.67
CA PHE A 265 10.63 10.39 21.66
C PHE A 265 10.29 8.96 22.12
N GLU A 266 11.20 8.30 22.85
CA GLU A 266 10.94 6.99 23.47
C GLU A 266 9.87 7.09 24.58
N SER A 267 9.81 8.24 25.28
CA SER A 267 8.78 8.48 26.29
C SER A 267 7.39 8.73 25.70
N ILE A 268 7.25 9.26 24.48
CA ILE A 268 5.94 9.65 23.91
C ILE A 268 5.15 8.41 23.48
N GLN A 269 5.76 7.45 22.78
CA GLN A 269 5.06 6.23 22.33
C GLN A 269 4.67 5.30 23.48
N ILE A 270 5.52 5.18 24.51
CA ILE A 270 5.16 4.40 25.69
C ILE A 270 4.09 5.10 26.52
N ASN A 271 4.13 6.43 26.66
CA ASN A 271 3.08 7.17 27.36
C ASN A 271 1.72 7.05 26.64
N GLU A 272 1.69 7.06 25.31
CA GLU A 272 0.47 6.81 24.53
C GLU A 272 -0.06 5.39 24.74
N LEU A 273 0.82 4.36 24.73
CA LEU A 273 0.44 2.98 25.03
C LEU A 273 -0.08 2.84 26.46
N LEU A 274 0.58 3.46 27.45
CA LEU A 274 0.18 3.44 28.86
C LEU A 274 -1.14 4.19 29.10
N GLN A 275 -1.38 5.29 28.38
CA GLN A 275 -2.65 6.01 28.41
C GLN A 275 -3.78 5.19 27.79
N GLN A 276 -3.54 4.53 26.65
CA GLN A 276 -4.51 3.61 26.04
C GLN A 276 -4.79 2.40 26.93
N MET A 277 -3.76 1.84 27.58
CA MET A 277 -3.94 0.76 28.55
C MET A 277 -4.80 1.19 29.74
N ASN A 278 -4.51 2.35 30.33
CA ASN A 278 -5.28 2.87 31.45
C ASN A 278 -6.74 3.17 31.04
N PHE A 279 -6.94 3.73 29.84
CA PHE A 279 -8.27 3.94 29.28
C PHE A 279 -9.03 2.61 29.11
N ASN A 280 -8.37 1.58 28.55
CA ASN A 280 -8.95 0.26 28.34
C ASN A 280 -9.22 -0.47 29.68
N GLU A 281 -8.35 -0.32 30.70
CA GLU A 281 -8.58 -0.84 32.06
C GLU A 281 -9.83 -0.19 32.70
N ILE A 282 -9.97 1.13 32.56
CA ILE A 282 -11.13 1.89 33.06
C ILE A 282 -12.40 1.50 32.29
N GLU A 283 -12.34 1.37 30.97
CA GLU A 283 -13.48 1.00 30.13
C GLU A 283 -13.95 -0.42 30.45
N LEU A 284 -13.02 -1.36 30.61
CA LEU A 284 -13.30 -2.75 30.97
C LEU A 284 -13.89 -2.88 32.39
N SER A 285 -13.51 -1.98 33.31
CA SER A 285 -14.12 -1.90 34.66
C SER A 285 -15.56 -1.38 34.63
N LYS A 286 -15.94 -0.64 33.59
CA LYS A 286 -17.28 -0.04 33.42
C LYS A 286 -18.22 -0.88 32.57
N ASN A 287 -17.74 -1.54 31.52
CA ASN A 287 -18.55 -2.42 30.68
C ASN A 287 -17.68 -3.51 30.01
N LEU A 288 -17.79 -4.73 30.53
CA LEU A 288 -17.04 -5.88 30.05
C LEU A 288 -17.60 -6.36 28.70
N ASN A 289 -16.96 -5.98 27.60
CA ASN A 289 -17.31 -6.44 26.25
C ASN A 289 -16.10 -7.07 25.54
N LYS A 290 -16.37 -7.91 24.53
CA LYS A 290 -15.35 -8.72 23.84
C LYS A 290 -14.31 -7.87 23.09
N ILE A 291 -14.70 -6.68 22.63
CA ILE A 291 -13.83 -5.75 21.88
C ILE A 291 -12.86 -5.06 22.84
N SER A 292 -13.36 -4.48 23.93
CA SER A 292 -12.55 -3.81 24.95
C SER A 292 -11.63 -4.81 25.66
N LEU A 293 -12.06 -6.07 25.84
CA LEU A 293 -11.22 -7.15 26.34
C LEU A 293 -10.07 -7.49 25.37
N HIS A 294 -10.38 -7.64 24.08
CA HIS A 294 -9.37 -7.91 23.06
C HIS A 294 -8.36 -6.77 22.96
N ASN A 295 -8.83 -5.52 22.94
CA ASN A 295 -7.99 -4.33 22.89
C ASN A 295 -7.06 -4.23 24.12
N LEU A 296 -7.56 -4.55 25.32
CA LEU A 296 -6.75 -4.57 26.53
C LEU A 296 -5.69 -5.68 26.50
N MET A 297 -6.05 -6.89 26.04
CA MET A 297 -5.09 -7.99 25.86
C MET A 297 -4.00 -7.64 24.86
N THR A 298 -4.36 -7.06 23.71
CA THR A 298 -3.40 -6.61 22.70
C THR A 298 -2.50 -5.50 23.24
N SER A 299 -3.03 -4.60 24.07
CA SER A 299 -2.24 -3.53 24.69
C SER A 299 -1.23 -4.08 25.69
N TYR A 300 -1.62 -5.06 26.52
CA TYR A 300 -0.70 -5.76 27.42
C TYR A 300 0.40 -6.52 26.66
N GLN A 301 0.05 -7.21 25.57
CA GLN A 301 1.02 -7.94 24.74
C GLN A 301 2.05 -6.99 24.12
N LYS A 302 1.60 -5.87 23.56
CA LYS A 302 2.49 -4.82 23.03
C LYS A 302 3.42 -4.24 24.09
N ALA A 303 2.93 -4.02 25.32
CA ALA A 303 3.76 -3.54 26.43
C ALA A 303 4.82 -4.59 26.83
N ILE A 304 4.45 -5.88 26.89
CA ILE A 304 5.38 -6.97 27.19
C ILE A 304 6.45 -7.07 26.10
N GLU A 305 6.07 -7.03 24.82
CA GLU A 305 6.99 -7.06 23.69
C GLU A 305 7.94 -5.87 23.72
N TYR A 306 7.43 -4.66 23.98
CA TYR A 306 8.24 -3.46 24.12
C TYR A 306 9.28 -3.60 25.24
N TYR A 307 8.84 -3.78 26.49
CA TYR A 307 9.76 -3.81 27.63
C TYR A 307 10.71 -5.02 27.61
N SER A 308 10.28 -6.17 27.05
CA SER A 308 11.16 -7.34 26.89
C SER A 308 12.22 -7.15 25.81
N ALA A 309 11.92 -6.45 24.71
CA ALA A 309 12.89 -6.13 23.67
C ALA A 309 14.03 -5.24 24.18
N PHE A 310 13.76 -4.41 25.18
CA PHE A 310 14.76 -3.55 25.83
C PHE A 310 15.39 -4.17 27.10
N SER A 311 15.08 -5.43 27.42
CA SER A 311 15.52 -6.10 28.65
C SER A 311 15.13 -5.35 29.94
N ASP A 312 14.03 -4.60 29.91
CA ASP A 312 13.50 -3.84 31.04
C ASP A 312 12.56 -4.71 31.87
N GLU A 313 12.89 -4.90 33.14
CA GLU A 313 12.19 -5.77 34.09
C GLU A 313 10.69 -5.43 34.28
N ASP A 314 10.25 -4.24 33.90
CA ASP A 314 8.85 -3.83 33.94
C ASP A 314 7.93 -4.69 33.06
N TYR A 315 8.46 -5.41 32.05
CA TYR A 315 7.67 -6.38 31.27
C TYR A 315 7.00 -7.43 32.17
N LYS A 316 7.65 -7.81 33.29
CA LYS A 316 7.14 -8.82 34.24
C LYS A 316 5.83 -8.36 34.88
N GLN A 317 5.66 -7.07 35.13
CA GLN A 317 4.41 -6.54 35.69
C GLN A 317 3.25 -6.70 34.71
N TYR A 318 3.48 -6.46 33.41
CA TYR A 318 2.46 -6.61 32.38
C TYR A 318 2.12 -8.06 32.08
N VAL A 319 3.11 -8.98 32.19
CA VAL A 319 2.85 -10.43 32.16
C VAL A 319 1.91 -10.83 33.29
N ILE A 320 2.17 -10.38 34.53
CA ILE A 320 1.31 -10.68 35.68
C ILE A 320 -0.09 -10.09 35.50
N ARG A 321 -0.21 -8.85 35.02
CA ARG A 321 -1.52 -8.21 34.76
C ARG A 321 -2.33 -8.94 33.68
N LEU A 322 -1.68 -9.39 32.60
CA LEU A 322 -2.34 -10.19 31.57
C LEU A 322 -2.80 -11.55 32.11
N GLN A 323 -1.96 -12.23 32.88
CA GLN A 323 -2.32 -13.50 33.54
C GLN A 323 -3.48 -13.31 34.53
N THR A 324 -3.47 -12.22 35.30
CA THR A 324 -4.55 -11.88 36.24
C THR A 324 -5.86 -11.60 35.50
N LEU A 325 -5.81 -10.87 34.38
CA LEU A 325 -6.98 -10.60 33.54
C LEU A 325 -7.59 -11.90 32.98
N LEU A 326 -6.75 -12.80 32.46
CA LEU A 326 -7.17 -14.10 31.92
C LEU A 326 -7.64 -15.09 33.01
N GLY A 327 -7.23 -14.87 34.26
CA GLY A 327 -7.65 -15.65 35.42
C GLY A 327 -9.02 -15.28 35.96
N ARG A 328 -9.66 -14.20 35.50
CA ARG A 328 -11.00 -13.81 35.97
C ARG A 328 -12.09 -14.67 35.32
N GLU A 329 -13.04 -15.15 36.13
CA GLU A 329 -14.14 -16.01 35.67
C GLU A 329 -15.07 -15.34 34.65
N ASP A 330 -15.31 -14.03 34.78
CA ASP A 330 -16.15 -13.25 33.87
C ASP A 330 -15.52 -13.08 32.48
N VAL A 331 -14.21 -12.86 32.44
CA VAL A 331 -13.39 -12.82 31.22
C VAL A 331 -13.39 -14.16 30.50
N GLN A 332 -13.20 -15.26 31.23
CA GLN A 332 -13.22 -16.61 30.65
C GLN A 332 -14.58 -16.94 30.04
N THR A 333 -15.67 -16.50 30.67
CA THR A 333 -17.04 -16.70 30.17
C THR A 333 -17.27 -15.98 28.83
N ILE A 334 -16.74 -14.77 28.65
CA ILE A 334 -16.83 -14.02 27.38
C ILE A 334 -15.96 -14.62 26.28
N LEU A 335 -14.77 -15.12 26.63
CA LEU A 335 -13.87 -15.78 25.68
C LEU A 335 -14.41 -17.15 25.23
N ALA A 336 -15.15 -17.85 26.09
CA ALA A 336 -15.75 -19.15 25.80
C ALA A 336 -17.03 -19.10 24.94
N CYS A 337 -17.64 -17.91 24.74
CA CYS A 337 -18.88 -17.77 23.98
C CYS A 337 -18.59 -17.84 22.46
N PRO A 338 -19.07 -18.87 21.73
CA PRO A 338 -18.87 -18.98 20.30
C PRO A 338 -19.74 -17.96 19.55
N VAL A 339 -19.18 -17.38 18.49
CA VAL A 339 -19.81 -16.35 17.66
C VAL A 339 -21.10 -16.90 17.05
N LYS A 340 -22.23 -16.21 17.27
CA LYS A 340 -23.45 -16.38 16.48
C LYS A 340 -23.41 -15.47 15.25
#